data_AF-A0AAN5MEQ7-F1
#
_entry.id   AF-A0AAN5MEQ7-F1
#
_cell.length_a   1.000
_cell.length_b   1.000
_cell.length_c   1.000
_cell.angle_alpha   90.00
_cell.angle_beta   90.00
_cell.angle_gamma   90.00
#
_symmetry.space_group_name_H-M   'P 1'
#
loop_
_entity.id
_entity.type
_entity.pdbx_description
1 polymer ?
#
loop_
_entity_poly.entity_id
_entity_poly.type
_entity_poly.pdbx_seq_one_letter_code
_entity_poly.pdbx_strand_id
1 'polypeptide(L)'
;MFMLETIGFVLLVSTCGGDACEALPVTEDIYTKHECEHRLKYIAKRRPNLYFMCNEVMRETGSGDDSSPGNPENTLPPDEQPEPLN
;
A
#
# COMPACT_ATOMS: atom_id res chain seq x y z
N MET A 1 20.62 12.59 5.60
CA MET A 1 19.53 12.88 6.55
C MET A 1 18.23 12.64 5.80
N PHE A 2 17.53 11.55 6.08
CA PHE A 2 16.24 11.27 5.46
C PHE A 2 15.15 12.06 6.19
N MET A 3 14.31 12.77 5.44
CA MET A 3 13.10 13.43 5.96
C MET A 3 11.88 12.67 5.47
N LEU A 4 10.85 12.57 6.30
CA LEU A 4 9.57 11.98 5.92
C LEU A 4 8.59 13.10 5.59
N GLU A 5 8.00 13.06 4.40
CA GLU A 5 6.95 13.97 3.97
C GLU A 5 5.63 13.21 3.83
N THR A 6 4.57 13.69 4.47
CA THR A 6 3.23 13.13 4.27
C THR A 6 2.72 13.52 2.89
N ILE A 7 2.51 12.53 2.03
CA ILE A 7 2.05 12.71 0.65
C ILE A 7 0.53 12.52 0.49
N GLY A 8 -0.15 12.03 1.52
CA GLY A 8 -1.61 11.89 1.54
C GLY A 8 -2.11 10.81 2.50
N PHE A 9 -3.28 10.26 2.21
CA PHE A 9 -3.98 9.27 3.04
C PHE A 9 -4.45 8.09 2.20
N VAL A 10 -4.35 6.88 2.76
CA VAL A 10 -4.89 5.64 2.15
C VAL A 10 -6.07 5.12 2.94
N LEU A 11 -7.05 4.58 2.22
CA LEU A 11 -8.19 3.89 2.81
C LEU A 11 -7.82 2.42 3.03
N LEU A 12 -7.85 2.00 4.29
CA LEU A 12 -7.51 0.64 4.71
C LEU A 12 -8.74 -0.08 5.24
N VAL A 13 -8.76 -1.41 5.14
CA VAL A 13 -9.72 -2.31 5.79
C VAL A 13 -8.97 -3.25 6.73
N SER A 14 -9.46 -3.37 7.96
CA SER A 14 -8.98 -4.36 8.93
C SER A 14 -9.95 -5.55 8.95
N THR A 15 -9.41 -6.74 8.73
CA THR A 15 -10.14 -8.01 8.90
C THR A 15 -10.22 -8.45 10.36
N CYS A 16 -9.37 -7.88 11.23
CA CYS A 16 -9.28 -8.19 12.66
C CYS A 16 -10.28 -7.39 13.53
N GLY A 17 -11.13 -6.57 12.92
CA GLY A 17 -11.99 -5.64 13.67
C GLY A 17 -11.18 -4.48 14.26
N GLY A 18 -11.46 -4.13 15.53
CA GLY A 18 -10.93 -2.93 16.20
C GLY A 18 -9.43 -2.96 16.51
N ASP A 19 -8.80 -4.14 16.48
CA ASP A 19 -7.38 -4.31 16.84
C ASP A 19 -6.42 -4.20 15.64
N ALA A 20 -6.92 -3.72 14.49
CA ALA A 20 -6.16 -3.29 13.30
C ALA A 20 -4.92 -4.15 12.94
N CYS A 21 -5.01 -5.48 13.09
CA CYS A 21 -3.83 -6.35 13.00
C CYS A 21 -3.40 -6.66 11.57
N GLU A 22 -4.32 -6.60 10.62
CA GLU A 22 -4.06 -6.75 9.18
C GLU A 22 -4.84 -5.70 8.39
N ALA A 23 -4.30 -4.48 8.37
CA ALA A 23 -4.85 -3.38 7.60
C ALA A 23 -4.39 -3.49 6.13
N LEU A 24 -5.33 -3.80 5.23
CA LEU A 24 -5.08 -3.93 3.80
C LEU A 24 -5.61 -2.71 3.04
N PRO A 25 -4.92 -2.22 2.00
CA PRO A 25 -5.45 -1.14 1.17
C PRO A 25 -6.72 -1.58 0.44
N VAL A 26 -7.76 -0.75 0.53
CA VAL A 26 -9.00 -0.94 -0.24
C VAL A 26 -8.78 -0.59 -1.71
N THR A 27 -7.90 0.38 -1.96
CA THR A 27 -7.50 0.88 -3.28
C THR A 27 -6.03 1.30 -3.22
N GLU A 28 -5.36 1.36 -4.38
CA GLU A 28 -3.99 1.89 -4.50
C GLU A 28 -3.93 3.42 -4.52
N ASP A 29 -5.09 4.08 -4.57
CA ASP A 29 -5.20 5.53 -4.61
C ASP A 29 -4.75 6.20 -3.30
N ILE A 30 -4.03 7.32 -3.44
CA ILE A 30 -3.70 8.24 -2.34
C ILE A 30 -4.65 9.43 -2.41
N TYR A 31 -5.28 9.72 -1.28
CA TYR A 31 -6.30 10.75 -1.14
C TYR A 31 -5.82 11.90 -0.28
N THR A 32 -6.48 13.05 -0.38
CA THR A 32 -6.45 14.02 0.72
C THR A 32 -7.18 13.44 1.94
N LYS A 33 -6.93 14.01 3.13
CA LYS A 33 -7.61 13.59 4.37
C LYS A 33 -9.13 13.59 4.22
N HIS A 34 -9.68 14.68 3.68
CA HIS A 34 -11.12 14.86 3.55
C HIS A 34 -11.75 13.85 2.59
N GLU A 35 -11.10 13.58 1.46
CA GLU A 35 -11.56 12.59 0.49
C GLU A 35 -11.52 11.16 1.06
N CYS A 36 -10.47 10.82 1.81
CA CYS A 36 -10.38 9.53 2.47
C CYS A 36 -11.53 9.35 3.47
N GLU A 37 -11.75 10.33 4.36
CA GLU A 37 -12.84 10.27 5.35
C GLU A 37 -14.23 10.21 4.70
N HIS A 38 -14.43 10.92 3.59
CA HIS A 38 -15.67 10.88 2.83
C HIS A 38 -15.92 9.48 2.24
N ARG A 39 -14.89 8.87 1.63
CA ARG A 39 -14.96 7.50 1.12
C ARG A 39 -15.17 6.47 2.23
N LEU A 40 -14.49 6.63 3.37
CA LEU A 40 -14.65 5.79 4.55
C LEU A 40 -16.11 5.78 5.02
N LYS A 41 -16.72 6.96 5.19
CA LYS A 41 -18.14 7.09 5.59
C LYS A 41 -19.08 6.42 4.60
N TYR A 42 -18.79 6.53 3.30
CA TYR A 42 -19.59 5.90 2.26
C TYR A 42 -19.48 4.37 2.28
N ILE A 43 -18.28 3.82 2.37
CA ILE A 43 -18.06 2.37 2.32
C ILE A 43 -18.52 1.69 3.61
N ALA A 44 -18.32 2.31 4.78
CA ALA A 44 -18.76 1.79 6.07
C ALA A 44 -20.29 1.65 6.13
N LYS A 45 -21.05 2.58 5.50
CA LYS A 45 -22.52 2.44 5.36
C LYS A 45 -22.93 1.24 4.52
N ARG A 46 -22.15 0.91 3.49
CA ARG A 46 -22.42 -0.22 2.59
C ARG A 46 -21.94 -1.56 3.16
N ARG A 47 -20.92 -1.54 4.00
CA ARG A 47 -20.24 -2.70 4.58
C ARG A 47 -20.08 -2.52 6.09
N PRO A 48 -21.18 -2.55 6.87
CA PRO A 48 -21.15 -2.23 8.30
C PRO A 48 -20.38 -3.24 9.16
N ASN A 49 -20.13 -4.44 8.64
CA ASN A 49 -19.43 -5.52 9.35
C ASN A 49 -17.91 -5.50 9.13
N LEU A 50 -17.38 -4.52 8.38
CA LEU A 50 -15.95 -4.36 8.13
C LEU A 50 -15.46 -3.08 8.79
N TYR A 51 -14.23 -3.11 9.30
CA TYR A 51 -13.60 -1.96 9.92
C TYR A 51 -12.73 -1.23 8.90
N PHE A 52 -13.05 0.04 8.63
CA PHE A 52 -12.30 0.87 7.69
C PHE A 52 -11.61 2.02 8.44
N MET A 53 -10.41 2.39 7.98
CA MET A 53 -9.62 3.49 8.56
C MET A 53 -8.86 4.26 7.49
N CYS A 54 -8.48 5.49 7.80
CA CYS A 54 -7.66 6.36 6.95
C CYS A 54 -6.33 6.61 7.64
N ASN A 55 -5.23 6.20 7.01
CA ASN A 55 -3.88 6.39 7.55
C ASN A 55 -3.04 7.26 6.61
N GLU A 56 -2.09 7.99 7.20
CA GLU A 56 -1.14 8.82 6.47
C GLU A 56 -0.15 7.95 5.67
N VAL A 57 0.15 8.41 4.46
CA VAL A 57 1.23 7.87 3.64
C VAL A 57 2.38 8.86 3.70
N MET A 58 3.56 8.37 4.11
CA MET A 58 4.79 9.15 4.14
C MET A 58 5.73 8.70 3.03
N ARG A 59 6.48 9.64 2.46
CA ARG A 59 7.56 9.40 1.52
C ARG A 59 8.87 9.86 2.14
N GLU A 60 9.89 9.02 2.03
CA GLU A 60 11.26 9.41 2.33
C GLU A 60 11.77 10.38 1.27
N THR A 61 11.99 11.62 1.67
CA THR A 61 12.67 12.65 0.89
C THR A 61 14.07 12.80 1.44
N GLY A 62 15.05 12.33 0.68
CA GLY A 62 16.47 12.55 0.92
C GLY A 62 17.17 12.55 -0.43
N SER A 63 18.08 13.50 -0.64
CA SER A 63 19.03 13.42 -1.75
C SER A 63 19.98 12.25 -1.47
N GLY A 64 19.55 11.05 -1.85
CA GLY A 64 20.47 9.94 -1.98
C GLY A 64 21.45 10.30 -3.10
N ASP A 65 22.71 10.45 -2.75
CA ASP A 65 23.76 9.96 -3.60
C ASP A 65 23.35 8.56 -4.11
N ASP A 66 23.19 8.50 -5.42
CA ASP A 66 22.70 7.37 -6.20
C ASP A 66 23.57 6.13 -5.94
N SER A 67 23.11 5.24 -5.08
CA SER A 67 23.70 3.91 -4.86
C SER A 67 22.70 2.97 -4.19
N SER A 68 21.52 2.78 -4.81
CA SER A 68 20.74 1.56 -4.64
C SER A 68 19.79 1.39 -5.83
N PRO A 69 20.13 0.54 -6.81
CA PRO A 69 19.17 0.13 -7.82
C PRO A 69 18.20 -0.86 -7.16
N GLY A 70 17.06 -0.37 -6.70
CA GLY A 70 15.94 -1.22 -6.33
C GLY A 70 15.32 -1.81 -7.60
N ASN A 71 15.89 -2.91 -8.09
CA ASN A 71 15.28 -3.70 -9.16
C ASN A 71 14.42 -4.83 -8.55
N PRO A 72 13.12 -4.91 -8.83
CA PRO A 72 12.39 -6.16 -8.77
C PRO A 72 12.18 -6.68 -10.20
N GLU A 73 13.26 -7.10 -10.85
CA GLU A 73 13.19 -7.85 -12.11
C GLU A 73 12.98 -9.31 -11.75
N ASN A 74 11.75 -9.77 -11.96
CA ASN A 74 11.36 -11.15 -12.27
C ASN A 74 12.39 -12.23 -11.92
N THR A 75 12.47 -12.64 -10.65
CA THR A 75 13.00 -13.96 -10.32
C THR A 75 11.93 -15.00 -10.64
N LEU A 76 11.86 -15.42 -11.90
CA LEU A 76 11.12 -16.62 -12.31
C LEU A 76 11.74 -17.85 -11.60
N PRO A 77 10.96 -18.79 -11.05
CA PRO A 77 11.51 -19.99 -10.44
C PRO A 77 12.31 -20.83 -11.46
N PRO A 78 13.38 -21.52 -11.02
CA PRO A 78 14.33 -22.21 -11.90
C PRO A 78 13.81 -23.49 -12.59
N ASP A 79 12.50 -23.75 -12.57
CA ASP A 79 11.91 -25.02 -13.01
C ASP A 79 11.28 -24.97 -14.43
N GLU A 80 11.28 -23.81 -15.10
CA GLU A 80 10.68 -23.61 -16.43
C GLU A 80 11.72 -23.23 -17.50
N GLN A 81 12.79 -24.02 -17.64
CA GLN A 81 13.62 -23.98 -18.86
C GLN A 81 13.40 -25.27 -19.66
N PRO A 82 12.74 -25.24 -20.83
CA PRO A 82 12.67 -26.41 -21.71
C PRO A 82 14.05 -26.76 -22.27
N GLU A 83 14.41 -28.03 -22.22
CA GLU A 83 15.63 -28.59 -22.80
C GLU A 83 15.72 -28.31 -24.31
N PRO A 84 16.84 -27.81 -24.84
CA PRO A 84 17.03 -27.71 -26.29
C PRO A 84 17.23 -29.10 -26.90
N LEU A 85 16.34 -29.42 -27.83
CA LEU A 85 16.33 -30.60 -28.69
C LEU A 85 17.66 -30.77 -29.45
N ASN A 86 18.32 -31.92 -29.28
CA ASN A 86 19.22 -32.50 -30.27
C ASN A 86 19.10 -34.03 -30.24
#